data_AF-A0A836QIG1-F1
#
_entry.id   AF-A0A836QIG1-F1
#
_cell.length_a   1.000
_cell.length_b   1.000
_cell.length_c   1.000
_cell.angle_alpha   90.00
_cell.angle_beta   90.00
_cell.angle_gamma   90.00
#
_symmetry.space_group_name_H-M   'P 1'
#
loop_
_entity.id
_entity.type
_entity.pdbx_description
1 polymer ?
#
loop_
_entity_poly.entity_id
_entity_poly.type
_entity_poly.pdbx_seq_one_letter_code
_entity_poly.pdbx_strand_id
1 'polypeptide(L)'
;EVTNPPIDPIREELVTSTETTLGSELNLLHPEPGSCRNLRLPNPVITNEELERLRQSHVHGFESKTLPMVFDPLGGEEALSSALDELFAAANRAVDDGVHILIISDRDFGPDAVPIPALLAAAGLHHHLVREGKRTRVGLVVESGEPREVHHFCLLLGYGATAINPYMVYESLGDMIRQGMLTEMDVDAAMENYNKAVVKGVVKVMAKMGISSIKSYMGAQIFEAVGIKQEVIDRYFTWTDSRIEGIGLDVIAREACMRHAQAYPPIDVDGRALDVGGEYQWRKDGEHHLFTPQTIHKLQKAASSGDYEVYEEYAGLVNDQFKKMATLRGLLEFDLPEVGVPLEEVESEEEITRRFKSGAMSYGSISKEAHENLAIAMNR
;
A
#
# COMPACT_ATOMS: atom_id res chain seq x y z
N GLU A 1 10.32 -13.97 -11.78
CA GLU A 1 11.56 -13.25 -12.13
C GLU A 1 12.21 -13.68 -13.45
N VAL A 2 12.16 -14.96 -13.87
CA VAL A 2 12.80 -15.41 -15.15
C VAL A 2 11.86 -15.33 -16.37
N THR A 3 10.55 -15.45 -16.17
CA THR A 3 9.56 -15.67 -17.24
C THR A 3 9.44 -14.52 -18.24
N ASN A 4 9.55 -13.27 -17.77
CA ASN A 4 9.45 -12.07 -18.58
C ASN A 4 10.38 -10.97 -18.03
N PRO A 5 11.05 -10.19 -18.89
CA PRO A 5 11.98 -9.16 -18.45
C PRO A 5 11.24 -7.92 -17.94
N PRO A 6 11.79 -7.20 -16.93
CA PRO A 6 11.35 -5.86 -16.60
C PRO A 6 11.72 -4.85 -17.71
N ILE A 7 11.06 -3.69 -17.71
CA ILE A 7 11.36 -2.55 -18.59
C ILE A 7 12.15 -1.49 -17.80
N ASP A 8 13.01 -0.71 -18.46
CA ASP A 8 13.61 0.48 -17.87
C ASP A 8 12.70 1.71 -18.08
N PRO A 9 11.93 2.16 -17.06
CA PRO A 9 10.95 3.23 -17.23
C PRO A 9 11.57 4.62 -17.47
N ILE A 10 12.90 4.77 -17.33
CA ILE A 10 13.60 6.04 -17.54
C ILE A 10 14.20 6.06 -18.94
N ARG A 11 14.92 5.00 -19.32
CA ARG A 11 15.58 4.93 -20.64
C ARG A 11 14.62 4.56 -21.76
N GLU A 12 13.56 3.82 -21.44
CA GLU A 12 12.55 3.35 -22.38
C GLU A 12 11.21 4.08 -22.15
N GLU A 13 11.25 5.33 -21.66
CA GLU A 13 10.04 6.12 -21.37
C GLU A 13 9.08 6.20 -22.57
N LEU A 14 9.62 6.25 -23.80
CA LEU A 14 8.85 6.30 -25.05
C LEU A 14 7.89 5.11 -25.27
N VAL A 15 8.18 3.94 -24.67
CA VAL A 15 7.28 2.78 -24.77
C VAL A 15 6.32 2.70 -23.60
N THR A 16 6.43 3.60 -22.62
CA THR A 16 5.53 3.66 -21.46
C THR A 16 4.38 4.65 -21.67
N SER A 17 3.21 4.36 -21.10
CA SER A 17 2.04 5.25 -21.17
C SER A 17 1.33 5.37 -19.83
N THR A 18 1.14 6.61 -19.39
CA THR A 18 0.39 6.95 -18.18
C THR A 18 -1.08 7.29 -18.44
N GLU A 19 -1.46 7.39 -19.70
CA GLU A 19 -2.79 7.85 -20.10
C GLU A 19 -3.88 6.88 -19.69
N THR A 20 -4.99 7.41 -19.18
CA THR A 20 -6.20 6.65 -18.86
C THR A 20 -7.45 7.30 -19.48
N THR A 21 -8.56 6.58 -19.45
CA THR A 21 -9.85 7.01 -20.01
C THR A 21 -10.98 6.70 -19.04
N LEU A 22 -11.85 7.68 -18.77
CA LEU A 22 -13.05 7.52 -17.95
C LEU A 22 -14.31 7.51 -18.84
N GLY A 23 -15.14 6.50 -18.68
CA GLY A 23 -16.42 6.40 -19.38
C GLY A 23 -16.86 4.96 -19.59
N SER A 24 -17.91 4.80 -20.39
CA SER A 24 -18.46 3.50 -20.73
C SER A 24 -17.73 2.89 -21.92
N GLU A 25 -17.29 1.65 -21.76
CA GLU A 25 -16.85 0.80 -22.86
C GLU A 25 -18.07 0.15 -23.51
N LEU A 26 -18.35 0.54 -24.76
CA LEU A 26 -19.40 -0.07 -25.55
C LEU A 26 -18.92 -1.39 -26.18
N ASN A 27 -19.73 -1.96 -27.07
CA ASN A 27 -19.44 -3.25 -27.67
C ASN A 27 -18.15 -3.23 -28.50
N LEU A 28 -17.14 -3.98 -28.05
CA LEU A 28 -15.84 -4.10 -28.72
C LEU A 28 -15.95 -4.70 -30.14
N LEU A 29 -16.94 -5.58 -30.38
CA LEU A 29 -17.14 -6.24 -31.68
C LEU A 29 -17.89 -5.36 -32.69
N HIS A 30 -18.53 -4.29 -32.21
CA HIS A 30 -19.32 -3.37 -33.03
C HIS A 30 -18.90 -1.92 -32.72
N PRO A 31 -17.76 -1.47 -33.26
CA PRO A 31 -17.27 -0.12 -33.01
C PRO A 31 -18.21 0.92 -33.61
N GLU A 32 -18.64 1.87 -32.79
CA GLU A 32 -19.49 2.99 -33.19
C GLU A 32 -18.91 4.32 -32.66
N PRO A 33 -19.33 5.48 -33.18
CA PRO A 33 -18.84 6.76 -32.68
C PRO A 33 -19.05 6.96 -31.17
N GLY A 34 -20.10 6.36 -30.61
CA GLY A 34 -20.36 6.33 -29.17
C GLY A 34 -19.25 5.65 -28.37
N SER A 35 -18.54 4.66 -28.94
CA SER A 35 -17.44 3.95 -28.27
C SER A 35 -16.25 4.86 -27.95
N CYS A 36 -16.12 5.98 -28.66
CA CYS A 36 -15.07 6.98 -28.43
C CYS A 36 -15.46 8.04 -27.40
N ARG A 37 -16.68 8.00 -26.86
CA ARG A 37 -17.17 8.93 -25.85
C ARG A 37 -16.57 8.55 -24.50
N ASN A 38 -15.32 8.96 -24.30
CA ASN A 38 -14.53 8.79 -23.08
C ASN A 38 -13.82 10.10 -22.73
N LEU A 39 -13.70 10.40 -21.44
CA LEU A 39 -12.85 11.48 -20.95
C LEU A 39 -11.41 10.98 -20.85
N ARG A 40 -10.52 11.57 -21.65
CA ARG A 40 -9.08 11.24 -21.65
C ARG A 40 -8.39 11.97 -20.50
N LEU A 41 -7.68 11.23 -19.65
CA LEU A 41 -6.83 11.77 -18.60
C LEU A 41 -5.36 11.49 -18.91
N PRO A 42 -4.45 12.47 -18.80
CA PRO A 42 -3.03 12.27 -19.08
C PRO A 42 -2.35 11.32 -18.09
N ASN A 43 -2.87 11.23 -16.87
CA ASN A 43 -2.43 10.34 -15.81
C ASN A 43 -3.60 10.06 -14.84
N PRO A 44 -3.51 9.05 -13.94
CA PRO A 44 -4.63 8.67 -13.10
C PRO A 44 -4.76 9.48 -11.80
N VAL A 45 -3.89 10.46 -11.54
CA VAL A 45 -3.95 11.29 -10.33
C VAL A 45 -4.57 12.63 -10.69
N ILE A 46 -5.71 12.95 -10.09
CA ILE A 46 -6.49 14.15 -10.42
C ILE A 46 -6.56 15.11 -9.23
N THR A 47 -6.52 16.41 -9.53
CA THR A 47 -6.63 17.49 -8.53
C THR A 47 -8.07 17.65 -8.04
N ASN A 48 -8.25 18.40 -6.94
CA ASN A 48 -9.59 18.72 -6.43
C ASN A 48 -10.41 19.50 -7.47
N GLU A 49 -9.79 20.41 -8.22
CA GLU A 49 -10.47 21.16 -9.27
C GLU A 49 -10.91 20.24 -10.43
N GLU A 50 -10.05 19.32 -10.85
CA GLU A 50 -10.39 18.33 -11.88
C GLU A 50 -11.52 17.40 -11.43
N LEU A 51 -11.52 16.97 -10.17
CA LEU A 51 -12.60 16.17 -9.61
C LEU A 51 -13.93 16.95 -9.58
N GLU A 52 -13.92 18.21 -9.17
CA GLU A 52 -15.13 19.06 -9.19
C GLU A 52 -15.65 19.28 -10.61
N ARG A 53 -14.75 19.43 -11.59
CA ARG A 53 -15.13 19.45 -13.01
C ARG A 53 -15.80 18.14 -13.44
N LEU A 54 -15.32 16.98 -12.98
CA LEU A 54 -15.97 15.68 -13.25
C LEU A 54 -17.35 15.58 -12.59
N ARG A 55 -17.53 16.13 -11.38
CA ARG A 55 -18.82 16.16 -10.67
C ARG A 55 -19.87 17.01 -11.36
N GLN A 56 -19.46 18.13 -11.92
CA GLN A 56 -20.36 19.14 -12.51
C GLN A 56 -20.50 19.00 -14.04
N SER A 57 -19.66 18.16 -14.67
CA SER A 57 -19.64 18.01 -16.11
C SER A 57 -20.82 17.18 -16.60
N HIS A 58 -21.74 17.84 -17.31
CA HIS A 58 -22.73 17.21 -18.19
C HIS A 58 -22.29 17.22 -19.67
N VAL A 59 -21.00 17.48 -19.91
CA VAL A 59 -20.45 17.62 -21.26
C VAL A 59 -20.71 16.34 -22.03
N HIS A 60 -21.32 16.47 -23.21
CA HIS A 60 -21.72 15.34 -24.04
C HIS A 60 -22.43 14.27 -23.20
N GLY A 61 -23.33 14.61 -22.29
CA GLY A 61 -24.12 13.66 -21.49
C GLY A 61 -23.31 12.65 -20.66
N PHE A 62 -22.09 12.99 -20.25
CA PHE A 62 -21.44 12.30 -19.15
C PHE A 62 -22.18 12.64 -17.86
N GLU A 63 -22.54 11.63 -17.08
CA GLU A 63 -23.15 11.79 -15.77
C GLU A 63 -22.23 11.12 -14.77
N SER A 64 -21.95 11.81 -13.67
CA SER A 64 -21.18 11.30 -12.56
C SER A 64 -22.03 11.26 -11.29
N LYS A 65 -21.73 10.32 -10.41
CA LYS A 65 -22.41 10.22 -9.11
C LYS A 65 -21.41 9.94 -8.02
N THR A 66 -21.40 10.82 -7.01
CA THR A 66 -20.64 10.62 -5.78
C THR A 66 -21.40 9.70 -4.84
N LEU A 67 -20.73 8.67 -4.35
CA LEU A 67 -21.22 7.70 -3.38
C LEU A 67 -20.34 7.79 -2.13
N PRO A 68 -20.90 8.03 -0.95
CA PRO A 68 -20.13 8.06 0.28
C PRO A 68 -19.58 6.66 0.62
N MET A 69 -18.36 6.60 1.14
CA MET A 69 -17.73 5.38 1.67
C MET A 69 -17.36 5.56 3.15
N VAL A 70 -18.38 5.74 3.99
CA VAL A 70 -18.25 5.86 5.45
C VAL A 70 -19.18 4.87 6.16
N PHE A 71 -18.87 4.52 7.40
CA PHE A 71 -19.68 3.63 8.24
C PHE A 71 -19.75 4.11 9.70
N ASP A 72 -20.72 3.60 10.46
CA ASP A 72 -20.93 3.96 11.87
C ASP A 72 -19.79 3.44 12.76
N PRO A 73 -19.11 4.33 13.54
CA PRO A 73 -18.03 3.92 14.44
C PRO A 73 -18.43 2.89 15.50
N LEU A 74 -19.71 2.82 15.88
CA LEU A 74 -20.21 1.96 16.95
C LEU A 74 -20.59 0.55 16.50
N GLY A 75 -20.72 0.31 15.19
CA GLY A 75 -21.26 -0.94 14.66
C GLY A 75 -20.24 -2.00 14.24
N GLY A 76 -18.94 -1.73 14.37
CA GLY A 76 -17.86 -2.69 14.13
C GLY A 76 -17.93 -3.38 12.75
N GLU A 77 -17.73 -4.69 12.73
CA GLU A 77 -17.75 -5.49 11.49
C GLU A 77 -19.07 -5.37 10.73
N GLU A 78 -20.19 -5.43 11.43
CA GLU A 78 -21.53 -5.42 10.82
C GLU A 78 -21.80 -4.08 10.13
N ALA A 79 -21.41 -2.95 10.76
CA ALA A 79 -21.53 -1.64 10.13
C ALA A 79 -20.63 -1.50 8.91
N LEU A 80 -19.38 -1.99 8.97
CA LEU A 80 -18.48 -1.96 7.82
C LEU A 80 -19.02 -2.81 6.66
N SER A 81 -19.45 -4.04 6.92
CA SER A 81 -20.04 -4.92 5.89
C SER A 81 -21.30 -4.30 5.29
N SER A 82 -22.19 -3.76 6.14
CA SER A 82 -23.45 -3.17 5.69
C SER A 82 -23.20 -1.92 4.83
N ALA A 83 -22.27 -1.06 5.22
CA ALA A 83 -21.91 0.12 4.44
C ALA A 83 -21.30 -0.25 3.07
N LEU A 84 -20.51 -1.31 2.99
CA LEU A 84 -20.02 -1.85 1.71
C LEU A 84 -21.18 -2.37 0.84
N ASP A 85 -22.11 -3.12 1.41
CA ASP A 85 -23.27 -3.63 0.67
C ASP A 85 -24.20 -2.50 0.19
N GLU A 86 -24.39 -1.46 0.99
CA GLU A 86 -25.12 -0.24 0.63
C GLU A 86 -24.43 0.53 -0.50
N LEU A 87 -23.11 0.69 -0.42
CA LEU A 87 -22.28 1.29 -1.47
C LEU A 87 -22.43 0.52 -2.80
N PHE A 88 -22.36 -0.81 -2.75
CA PHE A 88 -22.52 -1.67 -3.93
C PHE A 88 -23.92 -1.57 -4.54
N ALA A 89 -24.96 -1.56 -3.70
CA ALA A 89 -26.33 -1.38 -4.15
C ALA A 89 -26.58 0.01 -4.75
N ALA A 90 -26.02 1.06 -4.15
CA ALA A 90 -26.11 2.43 -4.65
C ALA A 90 -25.38 2.60 -5.99
N ALA A 91 -24.22 1.98 -6.14
CA ALA A 91 -23.49 1.93 -7.41
C ALA A 91 -24.28 1.20 -8.50
N ASN A 92 -24.88 0.06 -8.18
CA ASN A 92 -25.74 -0.67 -9.12
C ASN A 92 -26.91 0.17 -9.62
N ARG A 93 -27.61 0.87 -8.72
CA ARG A 93 -28.69 1.80 -9.08
C ARG A 93 -28.19 2.93 -9.97
N ALA A 94 -27.07 3.56 -9.59
CA ALA A 94 -26.46 4.64 -10.37
C ALA A 94 -26.12 4.20 -11.80
N VAL A 95 -25.52 3.01 -11.96
CA VAL A 95 -25.19 2.46 -13.28
C VAL A 95 -26.46 2.21 -14.10
N ASP A 96 -27.53 1.70 -13.49
CA ASP A 96 -28.80 1.44 -14.16
C ASP A 96 -29.55 2.75 -14.53
N ASP A 97 -29.37 3.81 -13.74
CA ASP A 97 -29.84 5.16 -14.03
C ASP A 97 -29.04 5.85 -15.17
N GLY A 98 -28.01 5.19 -15.71
CA GLY A 98 -27.22 5.70 -16.84
C GLY A 98 -26.01 6.56 -16.43
N VAL A 99 -25.57 6.49 -15.18
CA VAL A 99 -24.32 7.14 -14.74
C VAL A 99 -23.12 6.48 -15.40
N HIS A 100 -22.17 7.29 -15.86
CA HIS A 100 -20.97 6.85 -16.57
C HIS A 100 -19.71 6.88 -15.70
N ILE A 101 -19.72 7.65 -14.61
CA ILE A 101 -18.59 7.79 -13.67
C ILE A 101 -19.10 7.66 -12.25
N LEU A 102 -18.61 6.66 -11.53
CA LEU A 102 -18.84 6.53 -10.09
C LEU A 102 -17.66 7.14 -9.35
N ILE A 103 -17.95 8.03 -8.41
CA ILE A 103 -16.96 8.63 -7.52
C ILE A 103 -17.24 8.08 -6.13
N ILE A 104 -16.36 7.24 -5.56
CA ILE A 104 -16.46 6.85 -4.16
C ILE A 104 -15.65 7.83 -3.31
N SER A 105 -16.23 8.30 -2.21
CA SER A 105 -15.66 9.40 -1.41
C SER A 105 -15.75 9.18 0.09
N ASP A 106 -14.64 9.37 0.80
CA ASP A 106 -14.60 9.39 2.27
C ASP A 106 -14.68 10.82 2.85
N ARG A 107 -14.97 11.83 2.02
CA ARG A 107 -15.00 13.25 2.42
C ARG A 107 -16.08 13.57 3.46
N ASP A 108 -17.10 12.71 3.57
CA ASP A 108 -18.19 12.80 4.55
C ASP A 108 -17.81 12.19 5.93
N PHE A 109 -16.52 11.97 6.19
CA PHE A 109 -16.04 11.54 7.51
C PHE A 109 -16.31 12.59 8.60
N GLY A 110 -16.50 12.14 9.83
CA GLY A 110 -16.83 13.00 10.95
C GLY A 110 -16.93 12.23 12.26
N PRO A 111 -17.36 12.87 13.37
CA PRO A 111 -17.50 12.21 14.67
C PRO A 111 -18.37 10.95 14.65
N ASP A 112 -19.37 10.90 13.76
CA ASP A 112 -20.31 9.79 13.62
C ASP A 112 -20.08 8.95 12.34
N ALA A 113 -18.98 9.18 11.62
CA ALA A 113 -18.71 8.57 10.33
C ALA A 113 -17.22 8.22 10.15
N VAL A 114 -16.92 6.92 10.16
CA VAL A 114 -15.58 6.37 9.92
C VAL A 114 -15.38 6.14 8.43
N PRO A 115 -14.28 6.61 7.81
CA PRO A 115 -13.89 6.23 6.46
C PRO A 115 -13.77 4.72 6.31
N ILE A 116 -14.44 4.14 5.30
CA ILE A 116 -14.11 2.78 4.85
C ILE A 116 -12.69 2.84 4.25
N PRO A 117 -11.79 1.90 4.56
CA PRO A 117 -10.47 1.85 3.94
C PRO A 117 -10.58 1.91 2.41
N ALA A 118 -9.93 2.89 1.78
CA ALA A 118 -10.21 3.25 0.39
C ALA A 118 -9.95 2.09 -0.58
N LEU A 119 -8.92 1.29 -0.30
CA LEU A 119 -8.60 0.09 -1.06
C LEU A 119 -9.69 -0.98 -0.97
N LEU A 120 -10.26 -1.21 0.23
CA LEU A 120 -11.34 -2.17 0.44
C LEU A 120 -12.60 -1.76 -0.31
N ALA A 121 -12.99 -0.49 -0.22
CA ALA A 121 -14.14 0.05 -0.94
C ALA A 121 -13.96 -0.04 -2.46
N ALA A 122 -12.80 0.39 -2.98
CA ALA A 122 -12.51 0.39 -4.41
C ALA A 122 -12.46 -1.04 -4.99
N ALA A 123 -11.72 -1.95 -4.34
CA ALA A 123 -11.60 -3.34 -4.79
C ALA A 123 -12.95 -4.07 -4.71
N GLY A 124 -13.64 -3.94 -3.56
CA GLY A 124 -14.94 -4.55 -3.34
C GLY A 124 -15.96 -4.12 -4.39
N LEU A 125 -16.04 -2.82 -4.67
CA LEU A 125 -16.94 -2.28 -5.68
C LEU A 125 -16.54 -2.71 -7.10
N HIS A 126 -15.24 -2.71 -7.41
CA HIS A 126 -14.73 -3.20 -8.69
C HIS A 126 -15.19 -4.64 -8.95
N HIS A 127 -14.92 -5.56 -8.02
CA HIS A 127 -15.29 -6.97 -8.18
C HIS A 127 -16.80 -7.19 -8.15
N HIS A 128 -17.55 -6.41 -7.36
CA HIS A 128 -19.00 -6.42 -7.37
C HIS A 128 -19.55 -6.07 -8.76
N LEU A 129 -19.10 -4.96 -9.34
CA LEU A 129 -19.52 -4.54 -10.68
C LEU A 129 -19.08 -5.53 -11.78
N VAL A 130 -17.96 -6.22 -11.61
CA VAL A 130 -17.53 -7.30 -12.53
C VAL A 130 -18.50 -8.46 -12.46
N ARG A 131 -18.87 -8.93 -11.25
CA ARG A 131 -19.85 -10.02 -11.06
C ARG A 131 -21.21 -9.68 -11.64
N GLU A 132 -21.63 -8.42 -11.52
CA GLU A 132 -22.91 -7.93 -12.07
C GLU A 132 -22.86 -7.65 -13.59
N GLY A 133 -21.69 -7.81 -14.24
CA GLY A 133 -21.54 -7.51 -15.67
C GLY A 133 -21.66 -6.01 -16.00
N LYS A 134 -21.42 -5.14 -15.00
CA LYS A 134 -21.61 -3.69 -15.08
C LYS A 134 -20.31 -2.89 -15.10
N ARG A 135 -19.15 -3.49 -14.78
CA ARG A 135 -17.88 -2.75 -14.63
C ARG A 135 -17.45 -1.99 -15.89
N THR A 136 -17.69 -2.52 -17.09
CA THR A 136 -17.35 -1.87 -18.36
C THR A 136 -18.21 -0.64 -18.65
N ARG A 137 -19.36 -0.49 -17.98
CA ARG A 137 -20.29 0.63 -18.21
C ARG A 137 -19.86 1.91 -17.49
N VAL A 138 -18.91 1.85 -16.55
CA VAL A 138 -18.55 3.00 -15.70
C VAL A 138 -17.05 3.15 -15.49
N GLY A 139 -16.58 4.40 -15.39
CA GLY A 139 -15.31 4.73 -14.76
C GLY A 139 -15.44 4.75 -13.24
N LEU A 140 -14.41 4.29 -12.51
CA LEU A 140 -14.38 4.33 -11.05
C LEU A 140 -13.33 5.34 -10.58
N VAL A 141 -13.76 6.36 -9.85
CA VAL A 141 -12.90 7.39 -9.28
C VAL A 141 -12.92 7.27 -7.77
N VAL A 142 -11.75 7.38 -7.13
CA VAL A 142 -11.61 7.34 -5.67
C VAL A 142 -11.20 8.71 -5.18
N GLU A 143 -12.07 9.40 -4.45
CA GLU A 143 -11.72 10.58 -3.64
C GLU A 143 -11.42 10.09 -2.23
N SER A 144 -10.16 10.20 -1.79
CA SER A 144 -9.77 9.71 -0.47
C SER A 144 -8.68 10.51 0.20
N GLY A 145 -8.74 10.61 1.53
CA GLY A 145 -7.67 11.17 2.36
C GLY A 145 -6.55 10.19 2.71
N GLU A 146 -6.74 8.89 2.45
CA GLU A 146 -5.79 7.82 2.79
C GLU A 146 -4.56 7.68 1.84
N PRO A 147 -4.72 7.74 0.50
CA PRO A 147 -3.62 7.50 -0.43
C PRO A 147 -2.61 8.66 -0.41
N ARG A 148 -1.34 8.33 -0.13
CA ARG A 148 -0.25 9.30 0.02
C ARG A 148 1.11 8.80 -0.46
N GLU A 149 1.30 7.48 -0.52
CA GLU A 149 2.52 6.83 -1.00
C GLU A 149 2.28 6.13 -2.33
N VAL A 150 3.34 6.00 -3.14
CA VAL A 150 3.30 5.33 -4.46
C VAL A 150 2.58 3.98 -4.40
N HIS A 151 2.79 3.19 -3.35
CA HIS A 151 2.17 1.88 -3.21
C HIS A 151 0.65 1.95 -3.06
N HIS A 152 0.09 2.95 -2.38
CA HIS A 152 -1.36 3.13 -2.26
C HIS A 152 -2.02 3.35 -3.63
N PHE A 153 -1.40 4.18 -4.48
CA PHE A 153 -1.87 4.38 -5.85
C PHE A 153 -1.71 3.10 -6.68
N CYS A 154 -0.59 2.38 -6.53
CA CYS A 154 -0.40 1.10 -7.22
C CYS A 154 -1.48 0.08 -6.86
N LEU A 155 -1.87 0.00 -5.58
CA LEU A 155 -2.95 -0.87 -5.10
C LEU A 155 -4.30 -0.42 -5.64
N LEU A 156 -4.70 0.85 -5.44
CA LEU A 156 -5.99 1.35 -5.91
C LEU A 156 -6.17 1.15 -7.43
N LEU A 157 -5.14 1.43 -8.23
CA LEU A 157 -5.17 1.17 -9.67
C LEU A 157 -5.24 -0.34 -9.96
N GLY A 158 -4.38 -1.14 -9.32
CA GLY A 158 -4.34 -2.59 -9.51
C GLY A 158 -5.63 -3.32 -9.13
N TYR A 159 -6.43 -2.72 -8.25
CA TYR A 159 -7.76 -3.20 -7.84
C TYR A 159 -8.92 -2.41 -8.46
N GLY A 160 -8.64 -1.63 -9.51
CA GLY A 160 -9.66 -1.23 -10.47
C GLY A 160 -10.19 0.20 -10.36
N ALA A 161 -9.57 1.06 -9.55
CA ALA A 161 -9.74 2.51 -9.68
C ALA A 161 -9.17 2.98 -11.02
N THR A 162 -9.84 3.93 -11.65
CA THR A 162 -9.43 4.54 -12.93
C THR A 162 -8.79 5.90 -12.73
N ALA A 163 -9.23 6.65 -11.72
CA ALA A 163 -8.58 7.88 -11.26
C ALA A 163 -8.66 8.01 -9.74
N ILE A 164 -7.70 8.72 -9.16
CA ILE A 164 -7.55 8.88 -7.71
C ILE A 164 -7.33 10.36 -7.39
N ASN A 165 -8.14 10.90 -6.49
CA ASN A 165 -8.00 12.23 -5.93
C ASN A 165 -7.54 12.12 -4.46
N PRO A 166 -6.25 12.37 -4.16
CA PRO A 166 -5.69 12.29 -2.82
C PRO A 166 -5.87 13.63 -2.08
N TYR A 167 -7.11 14.06 -1.82
CA TYR A 167 -7.38 15.44 -1.38
C TYR A 167 -6.62 15.85 -0.11
N MET A 168 -6.43 14.94 0.85
CA MET A 168 -5.74 15.23 2.11
C MET A 168 -4.25 15.51 1.91
N VAL A 169 -3.62 14.95 0.87
CA VAL A 169 -2.25 15.30 0.50
C VAL A 169 -2.18 16.75 0.04
N TYR A 170 -3.14 17.20 -0.77
CA TYR A 170 -3.17 18.57 -1.25
C TYR A 170 -3.41 19.57 -0.10
N GLU A 171 -4.31 19.24 0.83
CA GLU A 171 -4.48 20.03 2.06
C GLU A 171 -3.19 20.08 2.90
N SER A 172 -2.49 18.95 3.04
CA SER A 172 -1.23 18.87 3.77
C SER A 172 -0.13 19.70 3.12
N LEU A 173 0.01 19.67 1.80
CA LEU A 173 0.98 20.50 1.06
C LEU A 173 0.66 21.99 1.23
N GLY A 174 -0.61 22.37 1.14
CA GLY A 174 -1.06 23.74 1.38
C GLY A 174 -0.77 24.20 2.81
N ASP A 175 -0.96 23.33 3.79
CA ASP A 175 -0.64 23.63 5.19
C ASP A 175 0.88 23.76 5.44
N MET A 176 1.70 22.86 4.89
CA MET A 176 3.17 22.94 4.95
C MET A 176 3.71 24.25 4.37
N ILE A 177 3.13 24.74 3.27
CA ILE A 177 3.50 26.04 2.67
C ILE A 177 3.07 27.18 3.58
N ARG A 178 1.84 27.15 4.12
CA ARG A 178 1.34 28.18 5.07
C ARG A 178 2.20 28.26 6.33
N GLN A 179 2.72 27.12 6.81
CA GLN A 179 3.63 27.04 7.94
C GLN A 179 5.08 27.42 7.60
N GLY A 180 5.41 27.68 6.32
CA GLY A 180 6.76 28.03 5.89
C GLY A 180 7.74 26.85 5.87
N MET A 181 7.26 25.60 5.88
CA MET A 181 8.10 24.41 5.74
C MET A 181 8.57 24.20 4.30
N LEU A 182 7.79 24.67 3.33
CA LEU A 182 8.11 24.67 1.89
C LEU A 182 8.16 26.12 1.41
N THR A 183 9.36 26.66 1.22
CA THR A 183 9.55 28.09 0.89
C THR A 183 9.85 28.36 -0.58
N GLU A 184 10.20 27.32 -1.34
CA GLU A 184 10.72 27.46 -2.72
C GLU A 184 9.65 27.25 -3.81
N MET A 185 8.39 27.01 -3.43
CA MET A 185 7.30 26.73 -4.37
C MET A 185 5.94 27.15 -3.81
N ASP A 186 4.99 27.40 -4.70
CA ASP A 186 3.58 27.60 -4.35
C ASP A 186 2.82 26.26 -4.31
N VAL A 187 1.53 26.33 -3.95
CA VAL A 187 0.68 25.15 -3.75
C VAL A 187 0.51 24.38 -5.07
N ASP A 188 0.28 25.08 -6.17
CA ASP A 188 0.07 24.46 -7.49
C ASP A 188 1.33 23.72 -7.96
N ALA A 189 2.51 24.33 -7.83
CA ALA A 189 3.77 23.68 -8.16
C ALA A 189 4.07 22.48 -7.23
N ALA A 190 3.73 22.57 -5.94
CA ALA A 190 3.87 21.45 -5.01
C ALA A 190 2.96 20.28 -5.39
N MET A 191 1.71 20.54 -5.76
CA MET A 191 0.75 19.54 -6.23
C MET A 191 1.22 18.88 -7.53
N GLU A 192 1.71 19.66 -8.50
CA GLU A 192 2.24 19.13 -9.76
C GLU A 192 3.46 18.22 -9.52
N ASN A 193 4.40 18.66 -8.67
CA ASN A 193 5.57 17.87 -8.31
C ASN A 193 5.19 16.56 -7.60
N TYR A 194 4.23 16.61 -6.69
CA TYR A 194 3.71 15.42 -6.00
C TYR A 194 3.08 14.44 -6.99
N ASN A 195 2.15 14.90 -7.83
CA ASN A 195 1.47 14.08 -8.84
C ASN A 195 2.50 13.44 -9.79
N LYS A 196 3.49 14.22 -10.25
CA LYS A 196 4.58 13.73 -11.10
C LYS A 196 5.42 12.65 -10.40
N ALA A 197 5.76 12.83 -9.13
CA ALA A 197 6.53 11.86 -8.35
C ALA A 197 5.76 10.55 -8.17
N VAL A 198 4.47 10.62 -7.82
CA VAL A 198 3.59 9.46 -7.68
C VAL A 198 3.46 8.71 -9.00
N VAL A 199 3.13 9.41 -10.09
CA VAL A 199 2.96 8.79 -11.42
C VAL A 199 4.25 8.11 -11.87
N LYS A 200 5.42 8.75 -11.71
CA LYS A 200 6.71 8.12 -11.99
C LYS A 200 6.97 6.89 -11.11
N GLY A 201 6.55 6.94 -9.85
CA GLY A 201 6.61 5.80 -8.93
C GLY A 201 5.76 4.63 -9.40
N VAL A 202 4.51 4.89 -9.83
CA VAL A 202 3.61 3.86 -10.39
C VAL A 202 4.21 3.25 -11.66
N VAL A 203 4.72 4.07 -12.58
CA VAL A 203 5.41 3.61 -13.80
C VAL A 203 6.62 2.75 -13.45
N LYS A 204 7.37 3.09 -12.39
CA LYS A 204 8.49 2.27 -11.92
C LYS A 204 8.03 0.92 -11.36
N VAL A 205 6.92 0.87 -10.64
CA VAL A 205 6.37 -0.39 -10.09
C VAL A 205 5.88 -1.30 -11.21
N MET A 206 5.08 -0.78 -12.16
CA MET A 206 4.56 -1.59 -13.28
C MET A 206 5.70 -2.11 -14.18
N ALA A 207 6.77 -1.32 -14.37
CA ALA A 207 7.91 -1.69 -15.19
C ALA A 207 8.70 -2.88 -14.61
N LYS A 208 8.67 -3.11 -13.28
CA LYS A 208 9.25 -4.32 -12.66
C LYS A 208 8.64 -5.61 -13.20
N MET A 209 7.40 -5.54 -13.67
CA MET A 209 6.65 -6.68 -14.22
C MET A 209 6.61 -6.65 -15.75
N GLY A 210 7.36 -5.75 -16.39
CA GLY A 210 7.38 -5.59 -17.85
C GLY A 210 6.09 -4.98 -18.42
N ILE A 211 5.28 -4.32 -17.60
CA ILE A 211 4.04 -3.67 -18.04
C ILE A 211 4.37 -2.26 -18.52
N SER A 212 3.90 -1.92 -19.72
CA SER A 212 4.21 -0.64 -20.39
C SER A 212 3.08 0.39 -20.32
N SER A 213 1.84 0.00 -20.00
CA SER A 213 0.70 0.93 -19.91
C SER A 213 -0.03 0.81 -18.57
N ILE A 214 -0.37 1.97 -17.98
CA ILE A 214 -1.24 2.04 -16.80
C ILE A 214 -2.59 1.37 -17.08
N LYS A 215 -3.13 1.46 -18.31
CA LYS A 215 -4.40 0.80 -18.66
C LYS A 215 -4.35 -0.71 -18.48
N SER A 216 -3.25 -1.35 -18.86
CA SER A 216 -3.06 -2.79 -18.65
C SER A 216 -2.76 -3.16 -17.20
N TYR A 217 -2.27 -2.21 -16.41
CA TYR A 217 -2.00 -2.40 -14.99
C TYR A 217 -3.27 -2.30 -14.13
N MET A 218 -4.25 -1.50 -14.56
CA MET A 218 -5.51 -1.33 -13.85
C MET A 218 -6.31 -2.64 -13.78
N GLY A 219 -6.73 -3.03 -12.58
CA GLY A 219 -7.48 -4.28 -12.36
C GLY A 219 -6.67 -5.57 -12.55
N ALA A 220 -5.36 -5.49 -12.82
CA ALA A 220 -4.52 -6.66 -13.07
C ALA A 220 -4.11 -7.42 -11.80
N GLN A 221 -4.32 -6.85 -10.61
CA GLN A 221 -4.05 -7.47 -9.30
C GLN A 221 -2.64 -8.07 -9.18
N ILE A 222 -1.61 -7.32 -9.57
CA ILE A 222 -0.20 -7.77 -9.50
C ILE A 222 0.35 -7.64 -8.07
N PHE A 223 -0.35 -8.26 -7.12
CA PHE A 223 -0.09 -8.21 -5.70
C PHE A 223 -0.34 -9.56 -5.04
N GLU A 224 0.26 -9.76 -3.89
CA GLU A 224 -0.01 -10.89 -3.00
C GLU A 224 -0.44 -10.33 -1.64
N ALA A 225 -1.50 -10.90 -1.07
CA ALA A 225 -1.97 -10.53 0.26
C ALA A 225 -1.30 -11.42 1.33
N VAL A 226 -0.73 -10.82 2.36
CA VAL A 226 -0.17 -11.53 3.50
C VAL A 226 -0.87 -11.05 4.76
N GLY A 227 -1.45 -11.98 5.52
CA GLY A 227 -2.14 -11.70 6.77
C GLY A 227 -3.60 -11.29 6.63
N ILE A 228 -4.28 -11.61 5.53
CA ILE A 228 -5.72 -11.32 5.31
C ILE A 228 -6.45 -12.65 5.13
N LYS A 229 -7.59 -12.85 5.81
CA LYS A 229 -8.37 -14.09 5.67
C LYS A 229 -8.91 -14.28 4.26
N GLN A 230 -8.98 -15.53 3.83
CA GLN A 230 -9.51 -15.90 2.51
C GLN A 230 -10.95 -15.41 2.30
N GLU A 231 -11.78 -15.36 3.35
CA GLU A 231 -13.17 -14.85 3.27
C GLU A 231 -13.25 -13.38 2.81
N VAL A 232 -12.31 -12.54 3.26
CA VAL A 232 -12.21 -11.12 2.86
C VAL A 232 -11.70 -11.03 1.43
N ILE A 233 -10.70 -11.84 1.09
CA ILE A 233 -10.14 -11.92 -0.27
C ILE A 233 -11.20 -12.33 -1.28
N ASP A 234 -11.92 -13.42 -1.03
CA ASP A 234 -12.92 -13.95 -1.94
C ASP A 234 -14.01 -12.93 -2.25
N ARG A 235 -14.44 -12.17 -1.24
CA ARG A 235 -15.52 -11.17 -1.36
C ARG A 235 -15.05 -9.87 -2.02
N TYR A 236 -13.91 -9.32 -1.58
CA TYR A 236 -13.51 -7.95 -1.90
C TYR A 236 -12.25 -7.82 -2.77
N PHE A 237 -11.38 -8.84 -2.81
CA PHE A 237 -10.12 -8.84 -3.56
C PHE A 237 -9.99 -10.11 -4.42
N THR A 238 -11.11 -10.56 -4.98
CA THR A 238 -11.28 -11.88 -5.61
C THR A 238 -10.11 -12.22 -6.53
N TRP A 239 -9.57 -13.45 -6.43
CA TRP A 239 -8.40 -13.98 -7.16
C TRP A 239 -7.01 -13.52 -6.69
N THR A 240 -6.92 -12.74 -5.63
CA THR A 240 -5.63 -12.44 -5.00
C THR A 240 -5.12 -13.63 -4.20
N ASP A 241 -3.85 -13.99 -4.34
CA ASP A 241 -3.24 -15.03 -3.49
C ASP A 241 -3.12 -14.54 -2.04
N SER A 242 -3.57 -15.37 -1.08
CA SER A 242 -3.31 -15.15 0.35
C SER A 242 -2.92 -16.44 1.06
N ARG A 243 -1.64 -16.79 0.94
CA ARG A 243 -1.10 -18.07 1.45
C ARG A 243 -0.99 -18.12 2.96
N ILE A 244 -0.88 -16.96 3.59
CA ILE A 244 -0.81 -16.79 5.03
C ILE A 244 -1.99 -15.90 5.37
N GLU A 245 -3.06 -16.51 5.87
CA GLU A 245 -4.26 -15.81 6.32
C GLU A 245 -3.98 -14.97 7.58
N GLY A 246 -4.95 -14.17 8.01
CA GLY A 246 -4.81 -13.39 9.24
C GLY A 246 -6.07 -12.67 9.65
N ILE A 247 -6.11 -11.37 9.41
CA ILE A 247 -7.19 -10.50 9.86
C ILE A 247 -8.45 -10.68 9.01
N GLY A 248 -9.62 -10.66 9.68
CA GLY A 248 -10.93 -10.60 9.04
C GLY A 248 -11.44 -9.17 8.94
N LEU A 249 -12.69 -9.03 8.48
CA LEU A 249 -13.36 -7.74 8.39
C LEU A 249 -13.58 -7.10 9.78
N ASP A 250 -13.70 -7.92 10.82
CA ASP A 250 -13.78 -7.53 12.22
C ASP A 250 -12.58 -6.68 12.68
N VAL A 251 -11.37 -7.16 12.40
CA VAL A 251 -10.14 -6.47 12.79
C VAL A 251 -9.92 -5.24 11.91
N ILE A 252 -10.24 -5.31 10.62
CA ILE A 252 -10.16 -4.16 9.71
C ILE A 252 -11.07 -3.03 10.21
N ALA A 253 -12.33 -3.35 10.56
CA ALA A 253 -13.27 -2.39 11.11
C ALA A 253 -12.75 -1.80 12.43
N ARG A 254 -12.27 -2.67 13.34
CA ARG A 254 -11.72 -2.24 14.62
C ARG A 254 -10.54 -1.29 14.47
N GLU A 255 -9.59 -1.57 13.59
CA GLU A 255 -8.44 -0.70 13.37
C GLU A 255 -8.83 0.64 12.73
N ALA A 256 -9.80 0.65 11.81
CA ALA A 256 -10.35 1.88 11.28
C ALA A 256 -11.00 2.73 12.39
N CYS A 257 -11.81 2.12 13.25
CA CYS A 257 -12.41 2.78 14.41
C CYS A 257 -11.36 3.25 15.44
N MET A 258 -10.26 2.51 15.63
CA MET A 258 -9.18 2.91 16.54
C MET A 258 -8.51 4.22 16.09
N ARG A 259 -8.20 4.35 14.79
CA ARG A 259 -7.64 5.59 14.22
C ARG A 259 -8.65 6.74 14.30
N HIS A 260 -9.92 6.45 14.04
CA HIS A 260 -11.00 7.43 14.15
C HIS A 260 -11.17 7.94 15.60
N ALA A 261 -11.15 7.05 16.59
CA ALA A 261 -11.27 7.42 18.01
C ALA A 261 -10.09 8.28 18.51
N GLN A 262 -8.90 8.15 17.90
CA GLN A 262 -7.77 9.04 18.17
C GLN A 262 -8.00 10.45 17.60
N ALA A 263 -8.64 10.57 16.44
CA ALA A 263 -8.98 11.85 15.81
C ALA A 263 -10.20 12.54 16.44
N TYR A 264 -11.15 11.75 16.97
CA TYR A 264 -12.36 12.22 17.65
C TYR A 264 -12.43 11.69 19.10
N PRO A 265 -11.50 12.11 19.98
CA PRO A 265 -11.49 11.65 21.35
C PRO A 265 -12.72 12.18 22.12
N PRO A 266 -13.28 11.42 23.08
CA PRO A 266 -14.41 11.88 23.88
C PRO A 266 -14.13 13.15 24.71
N ILE A 267 -12.85 13.44 24.94
CA ILE A 267 -12.35 14.61 25.65
C ILE A 267 -11.33 15.27 24.74
N ASP A 268 -11.51 16.57 24.47
CA ASP A 268 -10.55 17.36 23.70
C ASP A 268 -9.16 17.31 24.36
N VAL A 269 -8.21 16.76 23.61
CA VAL A 269 -6.77 16.79 23.93
C VAL A 269 -6.08 17.71 22.93
N ASP A 270 -4.88 18.20 23.28
CA ASP A 270 -4.04 18.95 22.32
C ASP A 270 -3.50 17.99 21.25
N GLY A 271 -4.33 17.68 20.25
CA GLY A 271 -4.05 16.77 19.14
C GLY A 271 -3.48 17.47 17.90
N ARG A 272 -2.78 18.60 18.07
CA ARG A 272 -2.29 19.41 16.95
C ARG A 272 -1.10 18.80 16.20
N ALA A 273 -0.48 17.76 16.73
CA ALA A 273 0.66 17.08 16.13
C ALA A 273 0.35 15.61 15.89
N LEU A 274 0.80 15.09 14.76
CA LEU A 274 0.83 13.66 14.48
C LEU A 274 1.87 12.97 15.37
N ASP A 275 1.69 11.67 15.60
CA ASP A 275 2.69 10.85 16.26
C ASP A 275 4.03 10.90 15.50
N VAL A 276 5.13 10.78 16.24
CA VAL A 276 6.50 10.82 15.69
C VAL A 276 6.75 9.70 14.66
N GLY A 277 5.93 8.65 14.71
CA GLY A 277 6.05 7.45 13.90
C GLY A 277 7.30 6.64 14.25
N GLY A 278 7.72 5.80 13.31
CA GLY A 278 8.91 4.97 13.47
C GLY A 278 9.04 3.89 12.41
N GLU A 279 8.26 3.92 11.34
CA GLU A 279 8.11 2.85 10.37
C GLU A 279 9.38 2.71 9.52
N TYR A 280 9.96 3.83 9.10
CA TYR A 280 11.16 3.84 8.24
C TYR A 280 12.47 3.88 9.01
N GLN A 281 12.46 4.39 10.24
CA GLN A 281 13.66 4.55 11.04
C GLN A 281 13.33 4.34 12.52
N TRP A 282 14.22 3.62 13.20
CA TRP A 282 14.09 3.41 14.64
C TRP A 282 13.95 4.74 15.41
N ARG A 283 12.93 4.79 16.25
CA ARG A 283 12.68 5.83 17.25
C ARG A 283 12.48 5.15 18.60
N LYS A 284 12.78 5.85 19.70
CA LYS A 284 12.66 5.28 21.05
C LYS A 284 11.22 4.89 21.39
N ASP A 285 10.27 5.76 21.03
CA ASP A 285 8.83 5.60 21.32
C ASP A 285 8.03 5.33 20.04
N GLY A 286 8.67 4.77 19.00
CA GLY A 286 8.05 4.43 17.72
C GLY A 286 7.92 2.92 17.51
N GLU A 287 7.75 2.52 16.25
CA GLU A 287 7.61 1.13 15.84
C GLU A 287 8.80 0.25 16.28
N HIS A 288 8.58 -1.05 16.43
CA HIS A 288 9.64 -2.00 16.80
C HIS A 288 10.55 -2.31 15.61
N HIS A 289 11.88 -2.30 15.85
CA HIS A 289 12.90 -2.64 14.83
C HIS A 289 13.82 -3.74 15.32
N LEU A 290 14.26 -4.59 14.39
CA LEU A 290 15.29 -5.62 14.63
C LEU A 290 16.65 -5.00 14.99
N PHE A 291 17.01 -3.92 14.30
CA PHE A 291 18.25 -3.19 14.53
C PHE A 291 17.98 -1.97 15.41
N THR A 292 18.42 -2.07 16.65
CA THR A 292 18.32 -1.01 17.66
C THR A 292 19.72 -0.61 18.11
N PRO A 293 19.90 0.57 18.72
CA PRO A 293 21.21 0.96 19.26
C PRO A 293 21.79 -0.08 20.23
N GLN A 294 20.92 -0.74 21.01
CA GLN A 294 21.33 -1.78 21.96
C GLN A 294 21.80 -3.06 21.25
N THR A 295 21.02 -3.56 20.27
CA THR A 295 21.40 -4.79 19.54
C THR A 295 22.67 -4.58 18.72
N ILE A 296 22.84 -3.42 18.09
CA ILE A 296 24.06 -3.05 17.35
C ILE A 296 25.27 -3.00 18.28
N HIS A 297 25.15 -2.31 19.43
CA HIS A 297 26.26 -2.17 20.37
C HIS A 297 26.74 -3.51 20.93
N LYS A 298 25.79 -4.39 21.30
CA LYS A 298 26.12 -5.72 21.83
C LYS A 298 26.81 -6.59 20.78
N LEU A 299 26.32 -6.59 19.54
CA LEU A 299 26.96 -7.33 18.45
C LEU A 299 28.40 -6.83 18.18
N GLN A 300 28.59 -5.51 18.11
CA GLN A 300 29.92 -4.91 17.91
C GLN A 300 30.89 -5.25 19.06
N LYS A 301 30.41 -5.20 20.30
CA LYS A 301 31.21 -5.58 21.48
C LYS A 301 31.58 -7.06 21.45
N ALA A 302 30.62 -7.95 21.19
CA ALA A 302 30.87 -9.39 21.11
C ALA A 302 31.93 -9.72 20.04
N ALA A 303 31.75 -9.19 18.83
CA ALA A 303 32.67 -9.45 17.72
C ALA A 303 34.09 -8.89 17.95
N SER A 304 34.21 -7.73 18.61
CA SER A 304 35.53 -7.11 18.85
C SER A 304 36.29 -7.68 20.05
N SER A 305 35.57 -8.16 21.07
CA SER A 305 36.18 -8.71 22.29
C SER A 305 36.34 -10.24 22.26
N GLY A 306 35.62 -10.94 21.38
CA GLY A 306 35.56 -12.40 21.36
C GLY A 306 34.75 -12.98 22.53
N ASP A 307 33.94 -12.16 23.19
CA ASP A 307 33.15 -12.53 24.36
C ASP A 307 31.81 -13.17 23.94
N TYR A 308 31.70 -14.48 24.17
CA TYR A 308 30.50 -15.26 23.84
C TYR A 308 29.31 -14.91 24.74
N GLU A 309 29.52 -14.56 26.02
CA GLU A 309 28.42 -14.19 26.91
C GLU A 309 27.73 -12.92 26.39
N VAL A 310 28.51 -11.95 25.89
CA VAL A 310 27.96 -10.74 25.25
C VAL A 310 27.22 -11.08 23.95
N TYR A 311 27.66 -12.11 23.21
CA TYR A 311 26.93 -12.61 22.05
C TYR A 311 25.59 -13.25 22.44
N GLU A 312 25.54 -14.04 23.51
CA GLU A 312 24.29 -14.63 24.02
C GLU A 312 23.30 -13.56 24.46
N GLU A 313 23.76 -12.48 25.11
CA GLU A 313 22.91 -11.32 25.41
C GLU A 313 22.34 -10.67 24.13
N TYR A 314 23.17 -10.49 23.10
CA TYR A 314 22.71 -10.00 21.79
C TYR A 314 21.66 -10.94 21.16
N ALA A 315 21.94 -12.25 21.15
CA ALA A 315 21.07 -13.26 20.57
C ALA A 315 19.72 -13.29 21.31
N GLY A 316 19.74 -13.20 22.65
CA GLY A 316 18.53 -13.09 23.47
C GLY A 316 17.68 -11.88 23.09
N LEU A 317 18.28 -10.69 22.99
CA LEU A 317 17.57 -9.47 22.58
C LEU A 317 16.91 -9.61 21.20
N VAL A 318 17.64 -10.19 20.24
CA VAL A 318 17.15 -10.39 18.87
C VAL A 318 16.03 -11.45 18.82
N ASN A 319 16.19 -12.55 19.55
CA ASN A 319 15.20 -13.63 19.61
C ASN A 319 13.89 -13.20 20.29
N ASP A 320 13.97 -12.41 21.37
CA ASP A 320 12.79 -11.84 22.02
C ASP A 320 12.09 -10.81 21.12
N GLN A 321 12.87 -10.03 20.36
CA GLN A 321 12.33 -9.10 19.38
C GLN A 321 11.59 -9.81 18.24
N PHE A 322 12.03 -10.99 17.77
CA PHE A 322 11.27 -11.75 16.77
C PHE A 322 9.88 -12.12 17.25
N LYS A 323 9.73 -12.42 18.54
CA LYS A 323 8.42 -12.71 19.16
C LYS A 323 7.56 -11.46 19.23
N LYS A 324 8.15 -10.29 19.52
CA LYS A 324 7.44 -9.01 19.61
C LYS A 324 7.02 -8.44 18.25
N MET A 325 7.91 -8.52 17.24
CA MET A 325 7.64 -8.04 15.88
C MET A 325 6.81 -9.04 15.05
N ALA A 326 6.45 -10.20 15.61
CA ALA A 326 5.66 -11.23 14.95
C ALA A 326 6.16 -11.64 13.55
N THR A 327 7.49 -11.73 13.35
CA THR A 327 8.01 -12.29 12.09
C THR A 327 7.52 -13.73 11.92
N LEU A 328 7.27 -14.20 10.68
CA LEU A 328 6.74 -15.54 10.44
C LEU A 328 7.53 -16.65 11.14
N ARG A 329 8.86 -16.57 11.12
CA ARG A 329 9.73 -17.53 11.83
C ARG A 329 9.64 -17.44 13.36
N GLY A 330 9.28 -16.29 13.90
CA GLY A 330 9.10 -16.08 15.34
C GLY A 330 7.80 -16.68 15.88
N LEU A 331 6.88 -17.07 14.99
CA LEU A 331 5.66 -17.80 15.31
C LEU A 331 5.87 -19.32 15.34
N LEU A 332 7.08 -19.79 15.01
CA LEU A 332 7.45 -21.20 15.01
C LEU A 332 8.22 -21.56 16.28
N GLU A 333 7.99 -22.76 16.80
CA GLU A 333 8.78 -23.35 17.86
C GLU A 333 9.38 -24.69 17.40
N PHE A 334 10.52 -25.06 18.00
CA PHE A 334 11.13 -26.36 17.73
C PHE A 334 10.45 -27.42 18.61
N ASP A 335 9.92 -28.46 17.99
CA ASP A 335 9.48 -29.68 18.67
C ASP A 335 10.70 -30.58 18.89
N LEU A 336 11.32 -30.46 20.06
CA LEU A 336 12.59 -31.13 20.40
C LEU A 336 12.35 -32.29 21.38
N PRO A 337 13.13 -33.37 21.30
CA PRO A 337 13.08 -34.45 22.27
C PRO A 337 13.47 -33.97 23.68
N GLU A 338 12.95 -34.63 24.72
CA GLU A 338 13.26 -34.29 26.13
C GLU A 338 14.76 -34.40 26.46
N VAL A 339 15.48 -35.27 25.75
CA VAL A 339 16.91 -35.51 25.93
C VAL A 339 17.64 -35.14 24.64
N GLY A 340 18.52 -34.14 24.73
CA GLY A 340 19.41 -33.73 23.64
C GLY A 340 20.59 -34.68 23.47
N VAL A 341 21.37 -34.44 22.41
CA VAL A 341 22.64 -35.13 22.18
C VAL A 341 23.80 -34.38 22.87
N PRO A 342 24.89 -35.07 23.24
CA PRO A 342 26.13 -34.41 23.66
C PRO A 342 26.64 -33.43 22.60
N LEU A 343 27.22 -32.30 23.00
CA LEU A 343 27.69 -31.27 22.06
C LEU A 343 28.81 -31.80 21.17
N GLU A 344 29.58 -32.78 21.65
CA GLU A 344 30.66 -33.44 20.91
C GLU A 344 30.16 -34.27 19.72
N GLU A 345 28.87 -34.64 19.70
CA GLU A 345 28.23 -35.33 18.57
C GLU A 345 27.71 -34.38 17.50
N VAL A 346 27.62 -33.08 17.79
CA VAL A 346 27.20 -32.05 16.83
C VAL A 346 28.31 -31.81 15.82
N GLU A 347 27.94 -31.48 14.58
CA GLU A 347 28.92 -31.10 13.55
C GLU A 347 29.83 -29.94 14.00
N SER A 348 31.08 -29.95 13.53
CA SER A 348 32.07 -28.94 13.95
C SER A 348 31.73 -27.55 13.42
N GLU A 349 32.25 -26.52 14.10
CA GLU A 349 32.11 -25.12 13.68
C GLU A 349 32.64 -24.88 12.26
N GLU A 350 33.72 -25.57 11.86
CA GLU A 350 34.30 -25.46 10.52
C GLU A 350 33.32 -25.93 9.43
N GLU A 351 32.58 -27.01 9.67
CA GLU A 351 31.58 -27.50 8.69
C GLU A 351 30.32 -26.64 8.69
N ILE A 352 29.88 -26.14 9.86
CA ILE A 352 28.75 -25.19 9.97
C ILE A 352 29.06 -23.92 9.16
N THR A 353 30.20 -23.29 9.43
CA THR A 353 30.56 -21.98 8.88
C THR A 353 30.80 -22.00 7.37
N ARG A 354 31.19 -23.14 6.78
CA ARG A 354 31.25 -23.32 5.31
C ARG A 354 29.91 -23.10 4.60
N ARG A 355 28.78 -23.18 5.30
CA ARG A 355 27.45 -22.91 4.76
C ARG A 355 27.12 -21.42 4.77
N PHE A 356 27.85 -20.61 5.52
CA PHE A 356 27.62 -19.17 5.62
C PHE A 356 28.15 -18.44 4.39
N LYS A 357 27.42 -17.39 3.99
CA LYS A 357 27.78 -16.52 2.88
C LYS A 357 27.49 -15.08 3.32
N SER A 358 28.45 -14.18 3.10
CA SER A 358 28.31 -12.75 3.46
C SER A 358 27.36 -11.96 2.54
N GLY A 359 26.87 -12.58 1.46
CA GLY A 359 26.04 -11.92 0.45
C GLY A 359 26.86 -11.03 -0.49
N ALA A 360 26.31 -10.73 -1.68
CA ALA A 360 26.96 -9.87 -2.65
C ALA A 360 26.60 -8.40 -2.36
N MET A 361 27.53 -7.64 -1.78
CA MET A 361 27.43 -6.18 -1.64
C MET A 361 28.35 -5.50 -2.64
N SER A 362 27.80 -4.54 -3.40
CA SER A 362 28.54 -3.85 -4.46
C SER A 362 29.70 -3.02 -3.90
N TYR A 363 30.87 -3.07 -4.54
CA TYR A 363 32.02 -2.19 -4.26
C TYR A 363 31.69 -0.70 -4.37
N GLY A 364 30.64 -0.32 -5.12
CA GLY A 364 30.15 1.06 -5.18
C GLY A 364 29.22 1.46 -4.02
N SER A 365 28.69 0.48 -3.26
CA SER A 365 27.77 0.70 -2.14
C SER A 365 28.46 0.72 -0.77
N ILE A 366 29.65 0.13 -0.66
CA ILE A 366 30.45 0.07 0.56
C ILE A 366 31.90 0.46 0.25
N SER A 367 32.68 0.83 1.28
CA SER A 367 34.08 1.18 1.07
C SER A 367 34.91 -0.04 0.62
N LYS A 368 36.04 0.23 -0.02
CA LYS A 368 37.02 -0.79 -0.41
C LYS A 368 37.40 -1.67 0.78
N GLU A 369 37.69 -1.03 1.91
CA GLU A 369 38.14 -1.66 3.13
C GLU A 369 37.07 -2.61 3.68
N ALA A 370 35.79 -2.20 3.68
CA ALA A 370 34.69 -3.06 4.10
C ALA A 370 34.54 -4.27 3.17
N HIS A 371 34.59 -4.06 1.86
CA HIS A 371 34.45 -5.13 0.87
C HIS A 371 35.60 -6.15 0.96
N GLU A 372 36.84 -5.67 0.99
CA GLU A 372 38.02 -6.54 1.09
C GLU A 372 38.08 -7.29 2.42
N ASN A 373 37.71 -6.65 3.53
CA ASN A 373 37.66 -7.31 4.83
C ASN A 373 36.67 -8.49 4.85
N LEU A 374 35.48 -8.32 4.27
CA LEU A 374 34.51 -9.42 4.15
C LEU A 374 35.04 -10.57 3.29
N ALA A 375 35.67 -10.26 2.16
CA ALA A 375 36.24 -11.29 1.28
C ALA A 375 37.39 -12.03 1.96
N ILE A 376 38.26 -11.34 2.69
CA ILE A 376 39.35 -11.97 3.45
C ILE A 376 38.78 -12.84 4.57
N ALA A 377 37.75 -12.37 5.29
CA ALA A 377 37.12 -13.11 6.38
C ALA A 377 36.45 -14.41 5.90
N MET A 378 35.74 -14.39 4.77
CA MET A 378 35.06 -15.59 4.25
C MET A 378 36.01 -16.63 3.62
N ASN A 379 37.21 -16.21 3.20
CA ASN A 379 38.22 -17.09 2.61
C ASN A 379 39.20 -17.69 3.64
N ARG A 380 39.24 -17.11 4.85
CA ARG A 380 39.94 -17.68 6.00
C ARG A 380 39.04 -18.70 6.65
#